data_AF-A0A7S3Z1E8-F1
#
_entry.id   AF-A0A7S3Z1E8-F1
#
_cell.length_a   1.000
_cell.length_b   1.000
_cell.length_c   1.000
_cell.angle_alpha   90.00
_cell.angle_beta   90.00
_cell.angle_gamma   90.00
#
_symmetry.space_group_name_H-M   'P 1'
#
loop_
_entity.id
_entity.type
_entity.pdbx_description
1 polymer ?
#
loop_
_entity_poly.entity_id
_entity_poly.type
_entity_poly.pdbx_seq_one_letter_code
_entity_poly.pdbx_strand_id
1 'polypeptide(L)'
;MDSSSSSSSDTSDVKFDDDKGPHDRRQSHATPSSSSSPSSHVLLPPFEEVKAAATKAWGQFWGNGASVDFSPSFAEFPERARELERRVVLSQYLMRVHAGGSAPPQETGLAQNSWGGKHHQEMRYWHHAHWGVWGRGSILAKSDTWFTERIHDARHQAAFQGYEGARWPKCVGPNNHRLPNVSKQIEGSAYWESFNFINPLLIWHQPHVISLAEIERRAAEAAVKAKAFNDGCDGMDADGSHGCDSVDDKEAEVRLRLGPIVEATAQFLASFCSLNLTDGTCHLGPPIIDASERHSAGYPTMTSDPVFELTYVNFTLDIANAWREKAGKPRNATWDDIRKRLAQAPTFYWEGQTYYPWHAASDQVPASICGQGGQRRWGLSSSSSSSSPFNSCGGPTGHPAQVAAAAMMPGMAYGINVKHQT
;
A
#
# COMPACT_ATOMS: atom_id res chain seq x y z
N MET A 1 -50.29 -6.80 -45.83
CA MET A 1 -50.04 -5.46 -46.42
C MET A 1 -49.28 -4.68 -45.38
N ASP A 2 -48.07 -4.30 -45.76
CA ASP A 2 -46.98 -3.82 -44.93
C ASP A 2 -47.27 -2.52 -44.17
N SER A 3 -46.61 -2.37 -43.03
CA SER A 3 -46.17 -1.08 -42.50
C SER A 3 -44.87 -1.30 -41.74
N SER A 4 -43.77 -1.27 -42.49
CA SER A 4 -42.39 -1.34 -42.04
C SER A 4 -42.02 -0.12 -41.18
N SER A 5 -41.46 -0.38 -40.00
CA SER A 5 -40.63 0.60 -39.27
C SER A 5 -39.23 0.02 -39.15
N SER A 6 -38.31 0.52 -39.98
CA SER A 6 -36.91 0.15 -39.99
C SER A 6 -36.19 0.88 -38.85
N SER A 7 -35.67 0.13 -37.89
CA SER A 7 -34.62 0.59 -36.98
C SER A 7 -33.27 0.44 -37.69
N SER A 8 -32.60 1.56 -38.00
CA SER A 8 -31.21 1.53 -38.47
C SER A 8 -30.31 1.32 -37.27
N SER A 9 -29.81 0.09 -37.10
CA SER A 9 -28.64 -0.19 -36.28
C SER A 9 -27.42 0.21 -37.10
N ASP A 10 -26.83 1.35 -36.77
CA ASP A 10 -25.55 1.79 -37.34
C ASP A 10 -24.41 1.04 -36.61
N THR A 11 -24.23 -0.23 -36.95
CA THR A 11 -23.02 -0.97 -36.62
C THR A 11 -22.04 -0.76 -37.77
N SER A 12 -21.27 0.33 -37.70
CA SER A 12 -20.11 0.46 -38.56
C SER A 12 -19.10 -0.63 -38.17
N ASP A 13 -19.08 -1.73 -38.92
CA ASP A 13 -18.08 -2.78 -38.81
C ASP A 13 -16.68 -2.16 -38.94
N VAL A 14 -15.93 -2.17 -37.84
CA VAL A 14 -14.52 -1.82 -37.85
C VAL A 14 -13.78 -2.96 -38.56
N LYS A 15 -13.40 -2.75 -39.82
CA LYS A 15 -12.49 -3.67 -40.51
C LYS A 15 -11.08 -3.52 -39.93
N PHE A 16 -10.54 -4.62 -39.43
CA PHE A 16 -9.15 -4.72 -39.00
C PHE A 16 -8.27 -5.11 -40.18
N ASP A 17 -7.09 -4.50 -40.26
CA ASP A 17 -6.06 -4.79 -41.25
C ASP A 17 -5.07 -5.78 -40.62
N ASP A 18 -5.14 -7.05 -41.03
CA ASP A 18 -4.45 -8.17 -40.38
C ASP A 18 -2.93 -8.19 -40.59
N ASP A 19 -2.38 -7.30 -41.43
CA ASP A 19 -0.96 -7.25 -41.78
C ASP A 19 -0.10 -6.38 -40.82
N LYS A 20 -0.68 -5.81 -39.74
CA LYS A 20 0.06 -4.95 -38.80
C LYS A 20 0.11 -5.47 -37.37
N GLY A 21 1.32 -5.55 -36.83
CA GLY A 21 1.59 -5.98 -35.45
C GLY A 21 0.96 -5.06 -34.38
N PRO A 22 0.81 -5.56 -33.14
CA PRO A 22 0.02 -4.91 -32.09
C PRO A 22 0.51 -3.50 -31.66
N HIS A 23 1.74 -3.13 -32.02
CA HIS A 23 2.33 -1.83 -31.68
C HIS A 23 2.08 -0.72 -32.71
N ASP A 24 1.52 -1.03 -33.89
CA ASP A 24 1.32 -0.07 -34.98
C ASP A 24 -0.13 0.45 -35.08
N ARG A 25 -0.95 0.16 -34.05
CA ARG A 25 -2.35 0.55 -33.96
C ARG A 25 -2.49 2.02 -33.55
N ARG A 26 -2.36 2.96 -34.48
CA ARG A 26 -2.91 4.32 -34.27
C ARG A 26 -4.39 4.30 -34.61
N GLN A 27 -5.24 4.77 -33.69
CA GLN A 27 -6.62 5.12 -34.02
C GLN A 27 -6.58 6.21 -35.09
N SER A 28 -7.07 5.91 -36.30
CA SER A 28 -7.33 6.93 -37.30
C SER A 28 -8.57 7.71 -36.86
N HIS A 29 -8.38 8.87 -36.24
CA HIS A 29 -9.48 9.77 -35.96
C HIS A 29 -10.02 10.36 -37.27
N ALA A 30 -11.34 10.31 -37.45
CA ALA A 30 -12.05 11.07 -38.46
C ALA A 30 -11.70 12.56 -38.33
N THR A 31 -11.42 13.20 -39.46
CA THR A 31 -11.08 14.62 -39.58
C THR A 31 -12.15 15.52 -38.95
N PRO A 32 -11.86 16.28 -37.89
CA PRO A 32 -12.72 17.36 -37.44
C PRO A 32 -12.47 18.59 -38.32
N SER A 33 -13.55 19.28 -38.69
CA SER A 33 -13.51 20.57 -39.36
C SER A 33 -12.73 21.60 -38.52
N SER A 34 -11.96 22.41 -39.22
CA SER A 34 -10.92 23.32 -38.72
C SER A 34 -11.45 24.40 -37.76
N SER A 35 -11.03 24.31 -36.50
CA SER A 35 -10.76 25.47 -35.63
C SER A 35 -9.75 25.09 -34.55
N SER A 36 -8.50 24.86 -34.95
CA SER A 36 -7.41 24.55 -34.02
C SER A 36 -6.68 25.82 -33.60
N SER A 37 -6.87 26.23 -32.35
CA SER A 37 -5.82 26.89 -31.59
C SER A 37 -4.55 26.01 -31.63
N PRO A 38 -3.34 26.58 -31.70
CA PRO A 38 -2.12 25.79 -31.82
C PRO A 38 -1.89 25.00 -30.53
N SER A 39 -2.17 23.70 -30.58
CA SER A 39 -1.71 22.75 -29.58
C SER A 39 -0.19 22.80 -29.55
N SER A 40 0.40 23.23 -28.44
CA SER A 40 1.84 23.14 -28.22
C SER A 40 2.24 21.67 -28.27
N HIS A 41 2.73 21.20 -29.42
CA HIS A 41 3.30 19.87 -29.53
C HIS A 41 4.52 19.81 -28.62
N VAL A 42 4.41 19.07 -27.52
CA VAL A 42 5.55 18.78 -26.64
C VAL A 42 6.56 17.98 -27.48
N LEU A 43 7.69 18.61 -27.81
CA LEU A 43 8.82 17.95 -28.44
C LEU A 43 9.35 16.87 -27.47
N LEU A 44 9.28 15.62 -27.89
CA LEU A 44 9.87 14.51 -27.13
C LEU A 44 11.40 14.53 -27.28
N PRO A 45 12.15 14.15 -26.23
CA PRO A 45 13.61 14.09 -26.29
C PRO A 45 14.09 13.08 -27.36
N PRO A 46 15.22 13.33 -28.03
CA PRO A 46 15.81 12.39 -28.98
C PRO A 46 16.20 11.06 -28.33
N PHE A 47 16.28 9.99 -29.13
CA PHE A 47 16.65 8.65 -28.65
C PHE A 47 17.95 8.62 -27.84
N GLU A 48 19.00 9.28 -28.31
CA GLU A 48 20.30 9.28 -27.62
C GLU A 48 20.24 9.94 -26.24
N GLU A 49 19.40 10.97 -26.07
CA GLU A 49 19.19 11.61 -24.77
C GLU A 49 18.45 10.66 -23.82
N VAL A 50 17.39 10.00 -24.29
CA VAL A 50 16.62 9.02 -23.50
C VAL A 50 17.50 7.84 -23.10
N LYS A 51 18.32 7.32 -24.02
CA LYS A 51 19.26 6.22 -23.76
C LYS A 51 20.29 6.62 -22.70
N ALA A 52 20.91 7.79 -22.84
CA ALA A 52 21.89 8.29 -21.87
C ALA A 52 21.26 8.48 -20.48
N ALA A 53 20.05 9.06 -20.42
CA ALA A 53 19.31 9.23 -19.18
C ALA A 53 18.96 7.87 -18.54
N ALA A 54 18.51 6.89 -19.33
CA ALA A 54 18.19 5.55 -18.87
C ALA A 54 19.43 4.82 -18.32
N THR A 55 20.56 4.87 -19.03
CA THR A 55 21.83 4.27 -18.57
C THR A 55 22.26 4.86 -17.23
N LYS A 56 22.22 6.20 -17.09
CA LYS A 56 22.54 6.88 -15.83
C LYS A 56 21.58 6.46 -14.71
N ALA A 57 20.27 6.44 -14.98
CA ALA A 57 19.26 6.10 -13.99
C ALA A 57 19.37 4.65 -13.51
N TRP A 58 19.66 3.70 -14.40
CA TRP A 58 19.89 2.30 -14.02
C TRP A 58 21.20 2.12 -13.26
N GLY A 59 22.27 2.80 -13.67
CA GLY A 59 23.53 2.81 -12.93
C GLY A 59 23.34 3.33 -11.50
N GLN A 60 22.59 4.43 -11.33
CA GLN A 60 22.25 4.96 -10.00
C GLN A 60 21.35 4.01 -9.21
N PHE A 61 20.39 3.33 -9.83
CA PHE A 61 19.49 2.41 -9.14
C PHE A 61 20.24 1.20 -8.57
N TRP A 62 21.12 0.58 -9.36
CA TRP A 62 21.90 -0.58 -8.93
C TRP A 62 23.12 -0.22 -8.07
N GLY A 63 23.67 0.98 -8.25
CA GLY A 63 24.77 1.49 -7.43
C GLY A 63 24.36 2.05 -6.07
N ASN A 64 23.06 2.23 -5.80
CA ASN A 64 22.55 2.73 -4.52
C ASN A 64 21.53 1.78 -3.90
N GLY A 65 21.54 1.72 -2.56
CA GLY A 65 20.69 0.83 -1.77
C GLY A 65 21.41 -0.46 -1.37
N ALA A 66 20.70 -1.32 -0.65
CA ALA A 66 21.24 -2.59 -0.19
C ALA A 66 21.24 -3.66 -1.30
N SER A 67 22.15 -4.61 -1.17
CA SER A 67 22.20 -5.88 -1.91
C SER A 67 22.24 -7.03 -0.91
N VAL A 68 21.93 -8.24 -1.37
CA VAL A 68 21.99 -9.46 -0.56
C VAL A 68 22.86 -10.49 -1.27
N ASP A 69 23.76 -11.12 -0.51
CA ASP A 69 24.56 -12.27 -0.93
C ASP A 69 24.12 -13.48 -0.11
N PHE A 70 23.59 -14.49 -0.79
CA PHE A 70 23.15 -15.74 -0.17
C PHE A 70 24.25 -16.81 -0.18
N SER A 71 25.36 -16.58 -0.87
CA SER A 71 26.46 -17.54 -1.02
C SER A 71 26.99 -18.08 0.31
N PRO A 72 27.20 -17.28 1.37
CA PRO A 72 27.69 -17.81 2.65
C PRO A 72 26.70 -18.74 3.33
N SER A 73 25.40 -18.39 3.32
CA SER A 73 24.33 -19.15 3.98
C SER A 73 23.96 -20.44 3.22
N PHE A 74 24.28 -20.50 1.93
CA PHE A 74 23.97 -21.62 1.04
C PHE A 74 25.24 -22.16 0.37
N ALA A 75 26.37 -22.17 1.08
CA ALA A 75 27.64 -22.66 0.56
C ALA A 75 27.54 -24.11 0.03
N GLU A 76 26.70 -24.94 0.65
CA GLU A 76 26.42 -26.32 0.23
C GLU A 76 25.42 -26.42 -0.95
N PHE A 77 24.73 -25.33 -1.29
CA PHE A 77 23.70 -25.26 -2.34
C PHE A 77 23.88 -24.02 -3.25
N PRO A 78 25.02 -23.89 -3.96
CA PRO A 78 25.36 -22.67 -4.71
C PRO A 78 24.37 -22.36 -5.86
N GLU A 79 23.72 -23.37 -6.43
CA GLU A 79 22.66 -23.16 -7.44
C GLU A 79 21.39 -22.54 -6.83
N ARG A 80 21.06 -22.89 -5.58
CA ARG A 80 19.91 -22.30 -4.88
C ARG A 80 20.20 -20.87 -4.44
N ALA A 81 21.43 -20.59 -4.00
CA ALA A 81 21.89 -19.23 -3.72
C ALA A 81 21.68 -18.34 -4.95
N ARG A 82 22.25 -18.74 -6.10
CA ARG A 82 22.13 -17.99 -7.36
C ARG A 82 20.69 -17.81 -7.82
N GLU A 83 19.84 -18.83 -7.71
CA GLU A 83 18.43 -18.69 -8.09
C GLU A 83 17.66 -17.72 -7.18
N LEU A 84 17.96 -17.70 -5.88
CA LEU A 84 17.37 -16.73 -4.95
C LEU A 84 17.84 -15.31 -5.26
N GLU A 85 19.14 -15.11 -5.48
CA GLU A 85 19.71 -13.81 -5.88
C GLU A 85 19.11 -13.31 -7.19
N ARG A 86 19.00 -14.20 -8.20
CA ARG A 86 18.36 -13.88 -9.48
C ARG A 86 16.91 -13.44 -9.30
N ARG A 87 16.14 -14.08 -8.40
CA ARG A 87 14.75 -13.69 -8.08
C ARG A 87 14.68 -12.34 -7.36
N VAL A 88 15.63 -12.06 -6.46
CA VAL A 88 15.74 -10.77 -5.77
C VAL A 88 16.08 -9.64 -6.76
N VAL A 89 17.00 -9.86 -7.68
CA VAL A 89 17.34 -8.88 -8.73
C VAL A 89 16.14 -8.68 -9.67
N LEU A 90 15.51 -9.77 -10.12
CA LEU A 90 14.36 -9.69 -11.02
C LEU A 90 13.18 -8.96 -10.36
N SER A 91 12.86 -9.25 -9.10
CA SER A 91 11.76 -8.58 -8.40
C SER A 91 12.01 -7.09 -8.24
N GLN A 92 13.23 -6.68 -7.89
CA GLN A 92 13.62 -5.27 -7.81
C GLN A 92 13.54 -4.56 -9.16
N TYR A 93 13.98 -5.21 -10.25
CA TYR A 93 13.85 -4.68 -11.60
C TYR A 93 12.37 -4.48 -11.98
N LEU A 94 11.53 -5.51 -11.79
CA LEU A 94 10.11 -5.45 -12.11
C LEU A 94 9.40 -4.36 -11.31
N MET A 95 9.64 -4.27 -10.00
CA MET A 95 9.05 -3.22 -9.17
C MET A 95 9.54 -1.83 -9.58
N ARG A 96 10.81 -1.68 -9.97
CA ARG A 96 11.33 -0.38 -10.41
C ARG A 96 10.65 0.12 -11.68
N VAL A 97 10.36 -0.79 -12.62
CA VAL A 97 9.65 -0.48 -13.87
C VAL A 97 8.16 -0.22 -13.61
N HIS A 98 7.52 -1.09 -12.84
CA HIS A 98 6.06 -1.12 -12.71
C HIS A 98 5.50 -0.25 -11.57
N ALA A 99 6.30 0.07 -10.56
CA ALA A 99 5.87 0.75 -9.33
C ALA A 99 6.93 1.73 -8.76
N GLY A 100 7.88 2.20 -9.58
CA GLY A 100 8.91 3.18 -9.15
C GLY A 100 8.59 4.64 -9.49
N GLY A 101 7.34 4.91 -9.87
CA GLY A 101 6.86 6.21 -10.36
C GLY A 101 6.37 7.16 -9.27
N SER A 102 5.80 8.30 -9.68
CA SER A 102 5.25 9.33 -8.78
C SER A 102 3.77 9.16 -8.45
N ALA A 103 3.06 8.26 -9.14
CA ALA A 103 1.70 7.87 -8.77
C ALA A 103 1.76 6.62 -7.88
N PRO A 104 0.86 6.49 -6.89
CA PRO A 104 0.64 5.20 -6.23
C PRO A 104 0.31 4.12 -7.27
N PRO A 105 0.80 2.89 -7.10
CA PRO A 105 0.73 1.89 -8.14
C PRO A 105 -0.67 1.28 -8.18
N GLN A 106 -1.07 0.82 -9.36
CA GLN A 106 -2.16 -0.14 -9.50
C GLN A 106 -1.63 -1.56 -9.18
N GLU A 107 -2.54 -2.53 -9.00
CA GLU A 107 -2.25 -3.89 -8.54
C GLU A 107 -1.21 -4.65 -9.37
N THR A 108 -1.15 -4.43 -10.67
CA THR A 108 -0.19 -5.08 -11.57
C THR A 108 0.81 -4.07 -12.18
N GLY A 109 0.95 -2.91 -11.54
CA GLY A 109 1.80 -1.79 -11.94
C GLY A 109 1.60 -1.30 -13.38
N LEU A 110 2.51 -1.61 -14.31
CA LEU A 110 2.36 -1.21 -15.73
C LEU A 110 2.17 -2.41 -16.67
N ALA A 111 1.96 -3.62 -16.14
CA ALA A 111 1.89 -4.84 -16.94
C ALA A 111 0.52 -5.05 -17.60
N GLN A 112 -0.56 -4.86 -16.85
CA GLN A 112 -1.93 -5.06 -17.32
C GLN A 112 -2.90 -4.10 -16.63
N ASN A 113 -4.10 -3.95 -17.17
CA ASN A 113 -5.11 -3.02 -16.66
C ASN A 113 -6.01 -3.68 -15.59
N SER A 114 -5.44 -4.32 -14.57
CA SER A 114 -6.25 -4.91 -13.49
C SER A 114 -6.93 -3.82 -12.66
N TRP A 115 -8.16 -4.07 -12.21
CA TRP A 115 -9.04 -3.07 -11.56
C TRP A 115 -9.23 -1.76 -12.34
N GLY A 116 -9.15 -1.85 -13.68
CA GLY A 116 -9.23 -0.67 -14.55
C GLY A 116 -8.02 0.26 -14.45
N GLY A 117 -6.87 -0.25 -13.96
CA GLY A 117 -5.59 0.47 -13.94
C GLY A 117 -5.55 1.58 -12.92
N LYS A 118 -6.46 1.51 -11.96
CA LYS A 118 -6.62 2.50 -10.90
C LYS A 118 -5.63 2.21 -9.79
N HIS A 119 -5.19 3.29 -9.15
CA HIS A 119 -4.32 3.20 -7.99
C HIS A 119 -5.05 2.46 -6.88
N HIS A 120 -4.42 1.47 -6.29
CA HIS A 120 -5.02 0.63 -5.25
C HIS A 120 -4.21 0.76 -3.96
N GLN A 121 -4.79 1.30 -2.89
CA GLN A 121 -3.99 1.78 -1.75
C GLN A 121 -3.29 0.67 -0.96
N GLU A 122 -3.88 -0.52 -0.90
CA GLU A 122 -3.22 -1.73 -0.38
C GLU A 122 -1.90 -2.03 -1.13
N MET A 123 -1.93 -1.89 -2.45
CA MET A 123 -0.79 -2.18 -3.31
C MET A 123 0.35 -1.20 -3.10
N ARG A 124 0.04 0.02 -2.63
CA ARG A 124 1.09 0.98 -2.24
C ARG A 124 1.98 0.38 -1.16
N TYR A 125 1.42 -0.29 -0.16
CA TYR A 125 2.27 -0.94 0.85
C TYR A 125 3.09 -2.06 0.21
N TRP A 126 2.47 -2.98 -0.53
CA TRP A 126 3.17 -4.15 -1.08
C TRP A 126 4.25 -3.79 -2.08
N HIS A 127 3.99 -2.80 -2.93
CA HIS A 127 4.90 -2.41 -4.00
C HIS A 127 5.89 -1.32 -3.59
N HIS A 128 5.63 -0.54 -2.52
CA HIS A 128 6.51 0.56 -2.16
C HIS A 128 7.21 0.42 -0.81
N ALA A 129 6.69 -0.35 0.16
CA ALA A 129 7.32 -0.47 1.49
C ALA A 129 8.78 -0.95 1.39
N HIS A 130 9.04 -1.89 0.49
CA HIS A 130 10.38 -2.43 0.28
C HIS A 130 11.39 -1.38 -0.21
N TRP A 131 10.96 -0.27 -0.83
CA TRP A 131 11.90 0.78 -1.25
C TRP A 131 12.65 1.36 -0.06
N GLY A 132 11.96 1.65 1.06
CA GLY A 132 12.62 2.12 2.27
C GLY A 132 13.56 1.07 2.86
N VAL A 133 13.12 -0.20 2.90
CA VAL A 133 13.91 -1.32 3.45
C VAL A 133 15.19 -1.58 2.65
N TRP A 134 15.15 -1.41 1.32
CA TRP A 134 16.32 -1.52 0.44
C TRP A 134 17.21 -0.27 0.43
N GLY A 135 16.99 0.70 1.32
CA GLY A 135 17.76 1.95 1.36
C GLY A 135 17.46 2.89 0.19
N ARG A 136 16.28 2.77 -0.42
CA ARG A 136 15.81 3.57 -1.56
C ARG A 136 14.57 4.40 -1.20
N GLY A 137 14.58 5.00 0.00
CA GLY A 137 13.48 5.85 0.49
C GLY A 137 13.09 6.98 -0.47
N SER A 138 14.04 7.49 -1.27
CA SER A 138 13.76 8.49 -2.29
C SER A 138 12.84 8.02 -3.42
N ILE A 139 12.72 6.70 -3.66
CA ILE A 139 11.75 6.13 -4.60
C ILE A 139 10.37 6.07 -3.95
N LEU A 140 10.28 5.68 -2.68
CA LEU A 140 9.03 5.67 -1.90
C LEU A 140 8.39 7.07 -1.86
N ALA A 141 9.21 8.08 -1.56
CA ALA A 141 8.84 9.49 -1.45
C ALA A 141 8.20 10.07 -2.72
N LYS A 142 8.47 9.50 -3.91
CA LYS A 142 7.91 10.02 -5.18
C LYS A 142 6.39 10.03 -5.21
N SER A 143 5.76 9.12 -4.46
CA SER A 143 4.30 9.00 -4.40
C SER A 143 3.64 9.94 -3.38
N ASP A 144 4.41 10.70 -2.60
CA ASP A 144 3.88 11.49 -1.50
C ASP A 144 3.12 12.72 -1.95
N THR A 145 3.56 13.34 -3.05
CA THR A 145 2.87 14.49 -3.65
C THR A 145 1.39 14.19 -3.90
N TRP A 146 1.08 12.94 -4.28
CA TRP A 146 -0.30 12.50 -4.45
C TRP A 146 -1.13 12.67 -3.18
N PHE A 147 -0.58 12.37 -2.01
CA PHE A 147 -1.25 12.50 -0.71
C PHE A 147 -1.30 13.97 -0.26
N THR A 148 -0.20 14.72 -0.41
CA THR A 148 -0.15 16.12 0.02
C THR A 148 -1.13 16.97 -0.77
N GLU A 149 -1.29 16.73 -2.07
CA GLU A 149 -2.23 17.45 -2.92
C GLU A 149 -3.70 17.08 -2.64
N ARG A 150 -3.97 15.87 -2.12
CA ARG A 150 -5.33 15.31 -1.98
C ARG A 150 -5.83 15.24 -0.53
N ILE A 151 -5.05 15.72 0.44
CA ILE A 151 -5.44 15.69 1.85
C ILE A 151 -6.78 16.42 2.10
N HIS A 152 -7.08 17.47 1.33
CA HIS A 152 -8.36 18.18 1.40
C HIS A 152 -9.53 17.29 0.96
N ASP A 153 -9.35 16.51 -0.11
CA ASP A 153 -10.37 15.58 -0.59
C ASP A 153 -10.60 14.45 0.43
N ALA A 154 -9.52 13.90 0.99
CA ALA A 154 -9.59 12.86 2.02
C ALA A 154 -10.29 13.36 3.29
N ARG A 155 -10.08 14.63 3.68
CA ARG A 155 -10.80 15.27 4.79
C ARG A 155 -12.28 15.47 4.51
N HIS A 156 -12.61 15.91 3.29
CA HIS A 156 -14.00 16.02 2.88
C HIS A 156 -14.69 14.65 2.89
N GLN A 157 -14.02 13.59 2.43
CA GLN A 157 -14.55 12.24 2.44
C GLN A 157 -14.83 11.73 3.87
N ALA A 158 -13.90 11.97 4.81
CA ALA A 158 -14.12 11.63 6.21
C ALA A 158 -15.34 12.37 6.78
N ALA A 159 -15.40 13.69 6.61
CA ALA A 159 -16.50 14.52 7.09
C ALA A 159 -17.86 14.14 6.48
N PHE A 160 -17.90 13.84 5.18
CA PHE A 160 -19.10 13.38 4.49
C PHE A 160 -19.66 12.09 5.10
N GLN A 161 -18.80 11.25 5.66
CA GLN A 161 -19.19 10.00 6.33
C GLN A 161 -19.33 10.15 7.85
N GLY A 162 -19.19 11.35 8.40
CA GLY A 162 -19.31 11.63 9.83
C GLY A 162 -18.05 11.36 10.66
N TYR A 163 -16.90 11.18 10.01
CA TYR A 163 -15.60 10.96 10.67
C TYR A 163 -14.75 12.23 10.68
N GLU A 164 -13.79 12.28 11.61
CA GLU A 164 -12.77 13.33 11.67
C GLU A 164 -11.56 12.95 10.79
N GLY A 165 -10.59 13.86 10.68
CA GLY A 165 -9.33 13.57 10.01
C GLY A 165 -9.45 13.40 8.50
N ALA A 166 -8.61 12.53 7.93
CA ALA A 166 -8.53 12.26 6.49
C ALA A 166 -8.75 10.77 6.19
N ARG A 167 -9.78 10.46 5.39
CA ARG A 167 -10.07 9.13 4.88
C ARG A 167 -9.61 9.01 3.43
N TRP A 168 -8.68 8.10 3.18
CA TRP A 168 -8.16 7.80 1.84
C TRP A 168 -9.06 6.78 1.12
N PRO A 169 -9.21 6.83 -0.20
CA PRO A 169 -10.02 5.86 -0.93
C PRO A 169 -9.26 4.54 -1.00
N LYS A 170 -9.96 3.43 -1.16
CA LYS A 170 -9.36 2.14 -1.53
C LYS A 170 -8.78 2.16 -2.94
N CYS A 171 -9.54 2.63 -3.92
CA CYS A 171 -9.19 2.52 -5.34
C CYS A 171 -9.65 3.72 -6.17
N VAL A 172 -8.72 4.46 -6.79
CA VAL A 172 -9.02 5.69 -7.56
C VAL A 172 -8.12 5.85 -8.79
N GLY A 173 -8.64 6.48 -9.84
CA GLY A 173 -7.86 6.79 -11.04
C GLY A 173 -6.95 8.01 -10.89
N PRO A 174 -5.95 8.18 -11.78
CA PRO A 174 -5.01 9.30 -11.76
C PRO A 174 -5.68 10.67 -11.96
N ASN A 175 -6.73 10.73 -12.77
CA ASN A 175 -7.51 11.94 -13.05
C ASN A 175 -8.70 12.13 -12.08
N ASN A 176 -8.70 11.43 -10.94
CA ASN A 176 -9.73 11.64 -9.93
C ASN A 176 -9.48 12.99 -9.25
N HIS A 177 -9.92 14.05 -9.91
CA HIS A 177 -9.90 15.43 -9.47
C HIS A 177 -11.34 15.93 -9.34
N ARG A 178 -11.51 17.03 -8.62
CA ARG A 178 -12.76 17.81 -8.57
C ARG A 178 -13.31 17.97 -9.99
N LEU A 179 -14.44 17.33 -10.28
CA LEU A 179 -15.10 17.47 -11.58
C LEU A 179 -15.48 18.95 -11.81
N PRO A 180 -15.08 19.58 -12.92
CA PRO A 180 -15.58 20.90 -13.26
C PRO A 180 -17.07 20.78 -13.61
N ASN A 181 -17.90 21.70 -13.09
CA ASN A 181 -19.33 21.85 -13.38
C ASN A 181 -20.30 20.81 -12.75
N VAL A 182 -19.96 20.20 -11.61
CA VAL A 182 -20.98 19.55 -10.79
C VAL A 182 -21.71 20.62 -9.97
N SER A 183 -23.02 20.47 -9.77
CA SER A 183 -23.86 21.45 -9.07
C SER A 183 -23.24 21.86 -7.72
N LYS A 184 -23.52 23.08 -7.24
CA LYS A 184 -23.06 23.59 -5.94
C LYS A 184 -23.35 22.66 -4.74
N GLN A 185 -24.31 21.75 -4.89
CA GLN A 185 -24.66 20.71 -3.92
C GLN A 185 -23.68 19.52 -3.89
N ILE A 186 -22.89 19.33 -4.94
CA ILE A 186 -21.91 18.25 -5.14
C ILE A 186 -20.49 18.84 -5.29
N GLU A 187 -20.34 20.15 -5.07
CA GLU A 187 -19.08 20.90 -5.06
C GLU A 187 -18.23 20.51 -3.84
N GLY A 188 -17.64 19.32 -3.91
CA GLY A 188 -16.85 18.71 -2.83
C GLY A 188 -16.82 17.19 -2.91
N SER A 189 -17.80 16.57 -3.60
CA SER A 189 -18.04 15.12 -3.52
C SER A 189 -17.63 14.32 -4.76
N ALA A 190 -16.94 14.90 -5.74
CA ALA A 190 -16.43 14.12 -6.88
C ALA A 190 -15.04 13.54 -6.60
N TYR A 191 -14.89 12.89 -5.44
CA TYR A 191 -13.83 11.92 -5.22
C TYR A 191 -14.39 10.57 -5.68
N TRP A 192 -14.27 10.27 -6.97
CA TRP A 192 -14.84 9.05 -7.55
C TRP A 192 -13.99 7.83 -7.18
N GLU A 193 -14.19 7.32 -5.96
CA GLU A 193 -13.76 5.99 -5.59
C GLU A 193 -14.38 4.97 -6.54
N SER A 194 -13.58 3.99 -7.00
CA SER A 194 -14.01 3.01 -7.99
C SER A 194 -15.33 2.34 -7.56
N PHE A 195 -16.23 2.08 -8.52
CA PHE A 195 -17.60 1.56 -8.36
C PHE A 195 -17.72 0.17 -7.68
N ASN A 196 -16.69 -0.31 -7.00
CA ASN A 196 -16.80 -1.51 -6.18
C ASN A 196 -17.53 -1.15 -4.87
N PHE A 197 -18.68 -1.79 -4.65
CA PHE A 197 -19.58 -1.52 -3.52
C PHE A 197 -18.93 -1.77 -2.14
N ILE A 198 -17.84 -2.54 -2.09
CA ILE A 198 -17.11 -2.79 -0.84
C ILE A 198 -16.17 -1.64 -0.44
N ASN A 199 -15.69 -0.83 -1.39
CA ASN A 199 -14.63 0.15 -1.15
C ASN A 199 -14.94 1.13 0.00
N PRO A 200 -16.16 1.69 0.11
CA PRO A 200 -16.52 2.59 1.22
C PRO A 200 -16.60 1.91 2.59
N LEU A 201 -16.49 0.59 2.65
CA LEU A 201 -16.57 -0.21 3.86
C LEU A 201 -15.20 -0.73 4.30
N LEU A 202 -14.16 -0.56 3.47
CA LEU A 202 -12.79 -0.93 3.78
C LEU A 202 -12.06 0.23 4.47
N ILE A 203 -11.42 -0.07 5.59
CA ILE A 203 -10.54 0.87 6.32
C ILE A 203 -9.12 0.35 6.50
N TRP A 204 -8.87 -0.91 6.15
CA TRP A 204 -7.65 -1.60 6.47
C TRP A 204 -6.41 -1.03 5.75
N HIS A 205 -6.61 -0.31 4.64
CA HIS A 205 -5.53 0.39 3.92
C HIS A 205 -5.16 1.75 4.54
N GLN A 206 -6.02 2.31 5.39
CA GLN A 206 -5.83 3.65 5.97
C GLN A 206 -4.55 3.72 6.82
N PRO A 207 -4.23 2.73 7.67
CA PRO A 207 -3.00 2.75 8.44
C PRO A 207 -1.72 2.63 7.60
N HIS A 208 -1.77 2.12 6.34
CA HIS A 208 -0.58 2.08 5.47
C HIS A 208 0.05 3.45 5.25
N VAL A 209 -0.74 4.52 5.28
CA VAL A 209 -0.24 5.88 5.08
C VAL A 209 0.72 6.27 6.21
N ILE A 210 0.37 5.95 7.46
CA ILE A 210 1.22 6.20 8.63
C ILE A 210 2.43 5.27 8.62
N SER A 211 2.24 3.98 8.33
CA SER A 211 3.33 3.01 8.30
C SER A 211 4.37 3.30 7.23
N LEU A 212 3.95 3.69 6.02
CA LEU A 212 4.87 4.06 4.94
C LEU A 212 5.63 5.35 5.25
N ALA A 213 4.98 6.33 5.91
CA ALA A 213 5.66 7.52 6.39
C ALA A 213 6.76 7.17 7.39
N GLU A 214 6.49 6.25 8.34
CA GLU A 214 7.49 5.77 9.29
C GLU A 214 8.63 4.99 8.62
N ILE A 215 8.33 4.17 7.60
CA ILE A 215 9.35 3.50 6.79
C ILE A 215 10.25 4.53 6.10
N GLU A 216 9.68 5.60 5.55
CA GLU A 216 10.45 6.67 4.92
C GLU A 216 11.33 7.42 5.91
N ARG A 217 10.81 7.76 7.10
CA ARG A 217 11.60 8.39 8.16
C ARG A 217 12.79 7.51 8.57
N ARG A 218 12.56 6.22 8.77
CA ARG A 218 13.64 5.24 9.09
C ARG A 218 14.63 5.10 7.94
N ALA A 219 14.18 5.16 6.69
CA ALA A 219 15.06 5.12 5.53
C ALA A 219 15.93 6.37 5.43
N ALA A 220 15.42 7.54 5.80
CA ALA A 220 16.19 8.78 5.88
C ALA A 220 17.29 8.69 6.96
N GLU A 221 16.94 8.20 8.15
CA GLU A 221 17.89 7.92 9.23
C GLU A 221 18.98 6.93 8.78
N ALA A 222 18.59 5.81 8.16
CA ALA A 222 19.52 4.80 7.67
C ALA A 222 20.46 5.32 6.57
N ALA A 223 19.96 6.19 5.69
CA ALA A 223 20.77 6.79 4.63
C ALA A 223 21.88 7.69 5.19
N VAL A 224 21.57 8.51 6.21
CA VAL A 224 22.57 9.33 6.89
C VAL A 224 23.64 8.46 7.55
N LYS A 225 23.22 7.43 8.29
CA LYS A 225 24.14 6.50 8.97
C LYS A 225 25.04 5.75 7.98
N ALA A 226 24.48 5.30 6.86
CA ALA A 226 25.25 4.62 5.82
C ALA A 226 26.28 5.56 5.14
N LYS A 227 25.90 6.82 4.89
CA LYS A 227 26.83 7.82 4.35
C LYS A 227 27.97 8.10 5.33
N ALA A 228 27.65 8.34 6.61
CA ALA A 228 28.64 8.56 7.66
C ALA A 228 29.65 7.39 7.76
N PHE A 229 29.16 6.15 7.72
CA PHE A 229 30.01 4.96 7.71
C PHE A 229 30.93 4.90 6.47
N ASN A 230 30.41 5.15 5.27
CA ASN A 230 31.19 5.08 4.03
C ASN A 230 32.24 6.19 3.93
N ASP A 231 31.94 7.37 4.45
CA ASP A 231 32.86 8.52 4.42
C ASP A 231 33.90 8.47 5.56
N GLY A 232 33.79 7.49 6.47
CA GLY A 232 34.63 7.42 7.67
C GLY A 232 34.38 8.57 8.64
N CYS A 233 33.16 9.12 8.64
CA CYS A 233 32.73 10.16 9.57
C CYS A 233 32.07 9.49 10.77
N ASP A 234 32.87 9.08 11.75
CA ASP A 234 32.44 8.42 12.99
C ASP A 234 32.08 9.40 14.12
N GLY A 235 32.07 10.70 13.84
CA GLY A 235 31.67 11.75 14.77
C GLY A 235 32.23 13.10 14.37
N MET A 236 31.70 14.15 15.00
CA MET A 236 32.04 15.58 14.86
C MET A 236 33.44 15.85 14.27
N ASP A 237 33.51 16.62 13.18
CA ASP A 237 34.80 17.10 12.68
C ASP A 237 35.54 17.85 13.78
N ALA A 238 36.88 17.83 13.77
CA ALA A 238 37.73 18.40 14.82
C ALA A 238 37.52 19.92 15.07
N ASP A 239 36.82 20.61 14.16
CA ASP A 239 36.46 22.03 14.25
C ASP A 239 35.01 22.28 14.71
N GLY A 240 34.25 21.22 15.01
CA GLY A 240 32.85 21.29 15.42
C GLY A 240 31.87 21.55 14.28
N SER A 241 32.32 21.59 13.01
CA SER A 241 31.43 21.65 11.85
C SER A 241 30.84 20.27 11.53
N HIS A 242 29.67 20.25 10.91
CA HIS A 242 29.00 19.03 10.47
C HIS A 242 29.30 18.82 8.98
N GLY A 243 30.39 18.12 8.65
CA GLY A 243 30.66 17.67 7.28
C GLY A 243 29.62 16.66 6.76
N CYS A 244 28.78 16.10 7.63
CA CYS A 244 27.73 15.14 7.29
C CYS A 244 26.31 15.69 7.60
N ASP A 245 25.34 15.29 6.76
CA ASP A 245 23.92 15.55 7.02
C ASP A 245 23.53 15.03 8.41
N SER A 246 22.82 15.83 9.22
CA SER A 246 22.29 15.38 10.50
C SER A 246 21.11 14.42 10.29
N VAL A 247 21.06 13.34 11.10
CA VAL A 247 19.89 12.45 11.16
C VAL A 247 18.63 13.25 11.51
N ASP A 248 18.73 14.16 12.47
CA ASP A 248 17.60 14.94 12.93
C ASP A 248 17.05 15.85 11.83
N ASP A 249 17.93 16.43 11.00
CA ASP A 249 17.55 17.28 9.87
C ASP A 249 16.83 16.46 8.80
N LYS A 250 17.38 15.30 8.41
CA LYS A 250 16.75 14.44 7.39
C LYS A 250 15.43 13.85 7.84
N GLU A 251 15.30 13.48 9.10
CA GLU A 251 14.01 13.08 9.62
C GLU A 251 13.03 14.28 9.75
N ALA A 252 13.51 15.48 10.05
CA ALA A 252 12.68 16.68 10.11
C ALA A 252 12.11 17.04 8.73
N GLU A 253 12.88 16.88 7.65
CA GLU A 253 12.39 17.04 6.27
C GLU A 253 11.21 16.08 5.98
N VAL A 254 11.33 14.80 6.37
CA VAL A 254 10.25 13.82 6.21
C VAL A 254 9.03 14.20 7.06
N ARG A 255 9.24 14.58 8.32
CA ARG A 255 8.16 15.02 9.23
C ARG A 255 7.44 16.27 8.73
N LEU A 256 8.16 17.22 8.13
CA LEU A 256 7.56 18.44 7.58
C LEU A 256 6.61 18.11 6.42
N ARG A 257 7.00 17.18 5.55
CA ARG A 257 6.22 16.77 4.38
C ARG A 257 5.05 15.85 4.74
N LEU A 258 5.26 14.87 5.61
CA LEU A 258 4.28 13.82 5.90
C LEU A 258 3.54 13.98 7.23
N GLY A 259 4.02 14.83 8.14
CA GLY A 259 3.39 15.06 9.44
C GLY A 259 1.90 15.43 9.38
N PRO A 260 1.48 16.37 8.51
CA PRO A 260 0.06 16.69 8.35
C PRO A 260 -0.80 15.51 7.88
N ILE A 261 -0.23 14.64 7.03
CA ILE A 261 -0.89 13.43 6.52
C ILE A 261 -1.00 12.38 7.64
N VAL A 262 0.07 12.15 8.40
CA VAL A 262 0.09 11.23 9.54
C VAL A 262 -0.93 11.65 10.59
N GLU A 263 -0.92 12.92 10.98
CA GLU A 263 -1.87 13.49 11.96
C GLU A 263 -3.31 13.34 11.49
N ALA A 264 -3.62 13.75 10.25
CA ALA A 264 -5.00 13.67 9.74
C ALA A 264 -5.48 12.22 9.59
N THR A 265 -4.59 11.31 9.18
CA THR A 265 -4.94 9.88 9.09
C THR A 265 -5.18 9.29 10.48
N ALA A 266 -4.36 9.63 11.47
CA ALA A 266 -4.55 9.20 12.85
C ALA A 266 -5.85 9.73 13.46
N GLN A 267 -6.24 10.98 13.16
CA GLN A 267 -7.54 11.52 13.54
C GLN A 267 -8.70 10.71 12.95
N PHE A 268 -8.60 10.31 11.68
CA PHE A 268 -9.61 9.45 11.07
C PHE A 268 -9.70 8.09 11.76
N LEU A 269 -8.57 7.41 11.94
CA LEU A 269 -8.52 6.10 12.60
C LEU A 269 -9.09 6.15 14.02
N ALA A 270 -8.78 7.22 14.77
CA ALA A 270 -9.33 7.46 16.09
C ALA A 270 -10.85 7.68 16.04
N SER A 271 -11.35 8.49 15.11
CA SER A 271 -12.78 8.77 14.97
C SER A 271 -13.61 7.59 14.45
N PHE A 272 -12.97 6.60 13.83
CA PHE A 272 -13.64 5.38 13.35
C PHE A 272 -14.07 4.45 14.51
N CYS A 273 -13.47 4.64 15.69
CA CYS A 273 -13.87 3.97 16.92
C CYS A 273 -15.33 4.27 17.30
N SER A 274 -16.12 3.22 17.49
CA SER A 274 -17.44 3.32 18.12
C SER A 274 -17.34 2.96 19.60
N LEU A 275 -17.50 3.97 20.48
CA LEU A 275 -17.39 3.78 21.92
C LEU A 275 -18.68 3.19 22.51
N ASN A 276 -18.58 2.03 23.14
CA ASN A 276 -19.64 1.49 23.98
C ASN A 276 -19.69 2.27 25.29
N LEU A 277 -20.82 2.96 25.54
CA LEU A 277 -20.99 3.84 26.69
C LEU A 277 -21.15 3.09 28.03
N THR A 278 -21.35 1.77 27.99
CA THR A 278 -21.56 0.96 29.21
C THR A 278 -20.26 0.52 29.84
N ASP A 279 -19.33 0.00 29.03
CA ASP A 279 -18.05 -0.54 29.48
C ASP A 279 -16.84 0.30 29.02
N GLY A 280 -17.07 1.30 28.16
CA GLY A 280 -16.02 2.14 27.60
C GLY A 280 -15.20 1.48 26.51
N THR A 281 -15.61 0.30 26.00
CA THR A 281 -14.89 -0.43 24.95
C THR A 281 -15.05 0.29 23.61
N CYS A 282 -13.95 0.41 22.87
CA CYS A 282 -13.89 0.99 21.54
C CYS A 282 -13.97 -0.12 20.49
N HIS A 283 -15.07 -0.18 19.74
CA HIS A 283 -15.29 -1.19 18.71
C HIS A 283 -15.00 -0.65 17.31
N LEU A 284 -14.39 -1.47 16.46
CA LEU A 284 -14.32 -1.24 15.00
C LEU A 284 -15.46 -2.04 14.36
N GLY A 285 -16.63 -1.40 14.30
CA GLY A 285 -17.90 -2.08 14.06
C GLY A 285 -18.53 -1.80 12.70
N PRO A 286 -19.70 -2.40 12.44
CA PRO A 286 -20.38 -2.30 11.17
C PRO A 286 -20.90 -0.87 10.87
N PRO A 287 -20.99 -0.47 9.59
CA PRO A 287 -20.66 -1.31 8.44
C PRO A 287 -19.15 -1.31 8.15
N ILE A 288 -18.53 -2.49 8.15
CA ILE A 288 -17.11 -2.69 7.87
C ILE A 288 -16.91 -3.98 7.08
N ILE A 289 -16.00 -3.93 6.10
CA ILE A 289 -15.45 -5.12 5.46
C ILE A 289 -13.98 -5.19 5.87
N ASP A 290 -13.57 -6.35 6.34
CA ASP A 290 -12.22 -6.56 6.81
C ASP A 290 -11.26 -6.87 5.64
N ALA A 291 -9.97 -6.96 5.92
CA ALA A 291 -8.91 -7.23 4.94
C ALA A 291 -9.07 -8.55 4.18
N SER A 292 -9.85 -9.51 4.67
CA SER A 292 -10.20 -10.71 3.90
C SER A 292 -11.07 -10.43 2.67
N GLU A 293 -11.72 -9.26 2.66
CA GLU A 293 -12.69 -8.81 1.66
C GLU A 293 -13.84 -9.80 1.42
N ARG A 294 -14.18 -10.62 2.43
CA ARG A 294 -15.40 -11.43 2.40
C ARG A 294 -16.62 -10.50 2.42
N HIS A 295 -17.57 -10.74 1.52
CA HIS A 295 -18.70 -9.83 1.29
C HIS A 295 -20.02 -10.58 1.00
N SER A 296 -20.21 -11.78 1.57
CA SER A 296 -21.51 -12.48 1.50
C SER A 296 -22.62 -11.62 2.10
N ALA A 297 -23.88 -11.85 1.69
CA ALA A 297 -25.02 -11.04 2.17
C ALA A 297 -25.07 -10.99 3.70
N GLY A 298 -25.16 -9.78 4.27
CA GLY A 298 -25.16 -9.52 5.72
C GLY A 298 -23.77 -9.35 6.35
N TYR A 299 -22.70 -9.75 5.67
CA TYR A 299 -21.34 -9.73 6.22
C TYR A 299 -20.85 -8.33 6.62
N PRO A 300 -21.02 -7.28 5.79
CA PRO A 300 -20.54 -5.95 6.17
C PRO A 300 -21.30 -5.33 7.35
N THR A 301 -22.56 -5.71 7.54
CA THR A 301 -23.44 -5.18 8.60
C THR A 301 -23.31 -5.95 9.91
N MET A 302 -22.58 -7.07 9.92
CA MET A 302 -22.39 -7.93 11.10
C MET A 302 -20.93 -8.05 11.53
N THR A 303 -19.99 -7.66 10.68
CA THR A 303 -18.56 -7.68 11.00
C THR A 303 -18.25 -6.64 12.06
N SER A 304 -17.55 -7.06 13.10
CA SER A 304 -17.03 -6.18 14.15
C SER A 304 -15.66 -6.71 14.58
N ASP A 305 -14.82 -5.78 15.00
CA ASP A 305 -13.55 -6.03 15.68
C ASP A 305 -12.62 -7.04 14.97
N PRO A 306 -12.42 -6.90 13.64
CA PRO A 306 -11.51 -7.81 12.94
C PRO A 306 -10.07 -7.58 13.40
N VAL A 307 -9.35 -8.69 13.60
CA VAL A 307 -8.04 -8.71 14.28
C VAL A 307 -7.01 -7.83 13.58
N PHE A 308 -7.00 -7.85 12.25
CA PHE A 308 -6.03 -7.10 11.47
C PHE A 308 -6.20 -5.58 11.70
N GLU A 309 -7.42 -5.08 11.55
CA GLU A 309 -7.76 -3.67 11.69
C GLU A 309 -7.55 -3.20 13.13
N LEU A 310 -7.99 -3.97 14.12
CA LEU A 310 -7.76 -3.64 15.54
C LEU A 310 -6.27 -3.46 15.82
N THR A 311 -5.46 -4.43 15.41
CA THR A 311 -4.03 -4.42 15.69
C THR A 311 -3.34 -3.29 14.93
N TYR A 312 -3.73 -3.08 13.67
CA TYR A 312 -3.07 -2.11 12.81
C TYR A 312 -3.44 -0.67 13.14
N VAL A 313 -4.70 -0.41 13.53
CA VAL A 313 -5.14 0.86 14.12
C VAL A 313 -4.37 1.13 15.41
N ASN A 314 -4.30 0.16 16.33
CA ASN A 314 -3.57 0.35 17.58
C ASN A 314 -2.10 0.73 17.33
N PHE A 315 -1.44 -0.06 16.49
CA PHE A 315 -0.03 0.11 16.14
C PHE A 315 0.26 1.48 15.52
N THR A 316 -0.55 1.90 14.56
CA THR A 316 -0.29 3.17 13.83
C THR A 316 -0.70 4.41 14.60
N LEU A 317 -1.68 4.33 15.50
CA LEU A 317 -1.96 5.43 16.44
C LEU A 317 -0.76 5.68 17.37
N ASP A 318 -0.01 4.64 17.75
CA ASP A 318 1.22 4.81 18.54
C ASP A 318 2.31 5.51 17.73
N ILE A 319 2.52 5.06 16.48
CA ILE A 319 3.47 5.70 15.57
C ILE A 319 3.11 7.18 15.39
N ALA A 320 1.84 7.49 15.17
CA ALA A 320 1.40 8.87 15.01
C ALA A 320 1.71 9.72 16.26
N ASN A 321 1.51 9.18 17.46
CA ASN A 321 1.91 9.87 18.69
C ASN A 321 3.43 10.02 18.82
N ALA A 322 4.22 9.00 18.46
CA ALA A 322 5.68 9.09 18.44
C ALA A 322 6.17 10.16 17.45
N TRP A 323 5.48 10.34 16.32
CA TRP A 323 5.73 11.42 15.37
C TRP A 323 5.47 12.81 15.97
N ARG A 324 4.42 12.95 16.80
CA ARG A 324 4.15 14.19 17.53
C ARG A 324 5.28 14.53 18.49
N GLU A 325 5.72 13.55 19.30
CA GLU A 325 6.83 13.74 20.25
C GLU A 325 8.13 14.14 19.54
N LYS A 326 8.47 13.46 18.44
CA LYS A 326 9.62 13.82 17.60
C LYS A 326 9.51 15.20 16.95
N ALA A 327 8.30 15.74 16.81
CA ALA A 327 8.06 17.10 16.34
C ALA A 327 7.95 18.12 17.49
N GLY A 328 8.31 17.75 18.72
CA GLY A 328 8.21 18.61 19.90
C GLY A 328 6.77 18.90 20.35
N LYS A 329 5.79 18.15 19.85
CA LYS A 329 4.38 18.26 20.23
C LYS A 329 4.06 17.25 21.34
N PRO A 330 3.14 17.57 22.26
CA PRO A 330 2.65 16.58 23.20
C PRO A 330 1.91 15.46 22.46
N ARG A 331 1.99 14.23 22.98
CA ARG A 331 1.14 13.11 22.54
C ARG A 331 -0.33 13.52 22.59
N ASN A 332 -1.13 13.00 21.65
CA ASN A 332 -2.57 13.13 21.67
C ASN A 332 -3.14 12.09 22.65
N ALA A 333 -3.64 12.59 23.78
CA ALA A 333 -4.20 11.75 24.85
C ALA A 333 -5.43 10.95 24.41
N THR A 334 -6.24 11.48 23.49
CA THR A 334 -7.41 10.78 22.95
C THR A 334 -7.00 9.54 22.15
N TRP A 335 -5.91 9.63 21.36
CA TRP A 335 -5.42 8.47 20.62
C TRP A 335 -4.86 7.39 21.56
N ASP A 336 -4.16 7.79 22.63
CA ASP A 336 -3.68 6.85 23.63
C ASP A 336 -4.84 6.20 24.43
N ASP A 337 -5.92 6.95 24.70
CA ASP A 337 -7.13 6.43 25.35
C ASP A 337 -7.87 5.43 24.46
N ILE A 338 -8.07 5.76 23.18
CA ILE A 338 -8.67 4.85 22.19
C ILE A 338 -7.86 3.55 22.09
N ARG A 339 -6.53 3.63 21.97
CA ARG A 339 -5.67 2.44 21.92
C ARG A 339 -5.83 1.52 23.13
N LYS A 340 -6.04 2.07 24.31
CA LYS A 340 -6.26 1.30 25.56
C LYS A 340 -7.65 0.69 25.62
N ARG A 341 -8.63 1.31 24.97
CA ARG A 341 -10.04 0.89 24.96
C ARG A 341 -10.42 0.03 23.77
N LEU A 342 -9.58 -0.05 22.73
CA LEU A 342 -9.83 -0.89 21.56
C LEU A 342 -10.22 -2.30 22.01
N ALA A 343 -11.27 -2.83 21.39
CA ALA A 343 -11.76 -4.16 21.67
C ALA A 343 -10.61 -5.18 21.60
N GLN A 344 -10.62 -6.12 22.52
CA GLN A 344 -9.65 -7.20 22.49
C GLN A 344 -9.87 -8.01 21.21
N ALA A 345 -8.77 -8.29 20.50
CA ALA A 345 -8.80 -9.18 19.36
C ALA A 345 -9.51 -10.50 19.76
N PRO A 346 -10.49 -10.98 18.98
CA PRO A 346 -11.13 -12.25 19.29
C PRO A 346 -10.07 -13.36 19.40
N THR A 347 -10.32 -14.34 20.27
CA THR A 347 -9.45 -15.50 20.46
C THR A 347 -10.27 -16.77 20.55
N PHE A 348 -9.79 -17.85 19.94
CA PHE A 348 -10.32 -19.20 20.17
C PHE A 348 -9.21 -20.12 20.72
N TYR A 349 -9.59 -21.02 21.62
CA TYR A 349 -8.68 -21.99 22.23
C TYR A 349 -8.87 -23.35 21.56
N TRP A 350 -7.78 -23.96 21.11
CA TRP A 350 -7.79 -25.30 20.50
C TRP A 350 -6.48 -26.04 20.84
N GLU A 351 -6.59 -27.30 21.29
CA GLU A 351 -5.45 -28.15 21.70
C GLU A 351 -4.43 -27.46 22.64
N GLY A 352 -4.92 -26.66 23.60
CA GLY A 352 -4.07 -25.95 24.56
C GLY A 352 -3.30 -24.75 23.97
N GLN A 353 -3.60 -24.36 22.72
CA GLN A 353 -3.06 -23.19 22.05
C GLN A 353 -4.14 -22.11 21.86
N THR A 354 -3.72 -20.85 21.88
CA THR A 354 -4.60 -19.70 21.59
C THR A 354 -4.43 -19.29 20.13
N TYR A 355 -5.53 -19.08 19.45
CA TYR A 355 -5.58 -18.64 18.06
C TYR A 355 -6.40 -17.37 17.94
N TYR A 356 -6.02 -16.49 17.03
CA TYR A 356 -6.75 -15.27 16.71
C TYR A 356 -7.53 -15.51 15.41
N PRO A 357 -8.87 -15.65 15.45
CA PRO A 357 -9.66 -15.77 14.25
C PRO A 357 -9.73 -14.41 13.57
N TRP A 358 -9.69 -14.42 12.23
CA TRP A 358 -9.76 -13.18 11.45
C TRP A 358 -11.10 -12.44 11.60
N HIS A 359 -12.16 -13.12 12.04
CA HIS A 359 -13.50 -12.56 12.19
C HIS A 359 -14.22 -13.06 13.44
N ALA A 360 -15.11 -12.22 13.98
CA ALA A 360 -16.03 -12.56 15.07
C ALA A 360 -17.35 -13.23 14.59
N ALA A 361 -17.53 -13.46 13.28
CA ALA A 361 -18.79 -13.98 12.74
C ALA A 361 -18.95 -15.51 12.93
N SER A 362 -19.70 -15.88 13.98
CA SER A 362 -20.48 -17.11 14.25
C SER A 362 -19.86 -18.49 13.96
N ASP A 363 -19.73 -19.29 15.03
CA ASP A 363 -20.00 -20.75 15.21
C ASP A 363 -19.53 -21.80 14.18
N GLN A 364 -18.88 -21.41 13.10
CA GLN A 364 -18.22 -22.32 12.17
C GLN A 364 -16.72 -22.11 12.29
N VAL A 365 -16.03 -23.19 12.67
CA VAL A 365 -14.56 -23.29 12.67
C VAL A 365 -14.04 -22.56 11.42
N PRO A 366 -13.37 -21.41 11.55
CA PRO A 366 -12.99 -20.63 10.40
C PRO A 366 -12.00 -21.43 9.56
N ALA A 367 -12.35 -21.68 8.30
CA ALA A 367 -11.36 -21.95 7.27
C ALA A 367 -10.48 -20.70 7.13
N SER A 368 -9.42 -20.61 7.96
CA SER A 368 -8.26 -19.70 7.85
C SER A 368 -7.38 -19.76 9.11
N ILE A 369 -6.93 -20.97 9.50
CA ILE A 369 -5.78 -21.10 10.40
C ILE A 369 -4.53 -21.04 9.54
N CYS A 370 -3.85 -19.91 9.45
CA CYS A 370 -2.45 -19.92 9.02
C CYS A 370 -1.68 -18.80 9.73
N GLY A 371 -1.53 -18.98 11.05
CA GLY A 371 -0.51 -18.36 11.88
C GLY A 371 0.21 -19.47 12.64
N GLN A 372 1.08 -20.22 11.97
CA GLN A 372 2.05 -21.07 12.67
C GLN A 372 3.46 -20.57 12.42
N GLY A 373 4.06 -20.02 13.48
CA GLY A 373 5.48 -20.21 13.74
C GLY A 373 5.74 -21.70 13.92
N GLY A 374 6.20 -22.34 12.86
CA GLY A 374 6.48 -23.77 12.85
C GLY A 374 6.92 -24.19 11.47
N GLN A 375 8.18 -24.60 11.35
CA GLN A 375 8.78 -25.02 10.09
C GLN A 375 7.90 -26.02 9.33
N ARG A 376 7.57 -25.76 8.06
CA ARG A 376 7.62 -26.76 6.97
C ARG A 376 7.32 -26.20 5.57
N ARG A 377 8.38 -26.21 4.75
CA ARG A 377 8.48 -26.59 3.32
C ARG A 377 7.32 -26.26 2.36
N TRP A 378 7.54 -25.24 1.52
CA TRP A 378 6.86 -25.06 0.24
C TRP A 378 7.18 -26.24 -0.69
N GLY A 379 6.19 -27.06 -1.01
CA GLY A 379 6.33 -28.23 -1.88
C GLY A 379 5.02 -28.56 -2.60
N LEU A 380 5.16 -28.89 -3.88
CA LEU A 380 4.13 -29.27 -4.85
C LEU A 380 3.23 -30.42 -4.35
N SER A 381 2.02 -30.46 -4.92
CA SER A 381 0.91 -31.35 -4.56
C SER A 381 1.29 -32.83 -4.44
N SER A 382 0.67 -33.50 -3.47
CA SER A 382 0.28 -34.90 -3.60
C SER A 382 -0.94 -35.19 -2.74
N SER A 383 -1.97 -35.72 -3.40
CA SER A 383 -3.22 -36.21 -2.84
C SER A 383 -3.00 -37.35 -1.83
N SER A 384 -3.44 -37.16 -0.59
CA SER A 384 -3.87 -38.28 0.26
C SER A 384 -4.87 -37.81 1.31
N SER A 385 -6.04 -38.44 1.29
CA SER A 385 -7.18 -38.25 2.17
C SER A 385 -6.82 -38.56 3.63
N SER A 386 -6.65 -37.52 4.43
CA SER A 386 -6.94 -37.54 5.86
C SER A 386 -7.46 -36.16 6.25
N SER A 387 -8.55 -36.14 7.01
CA SER A 387 -9.29 -34.96 7.42
C SER A 387 -8.51 -34.16 8.47
N SER A 388 -7.45 -33.48 8.03
CA SER A 388 -6.74 -32.47 8.80
C SER A 388 -7.27 -31.08 8.43
N PRO A 389 -7.64 -30.23 9.40
CA PRO A 389 -8.06 -28.85 9.14
C PRO A 389 -6.94 -27.99 8.51
N PHE A 390 -5.71 -28.51 8.40
CA PHE A 390 -4.57 -27.84 7.78
C PHE A 390 -4.47 -28.02 6.25
N ASN A 391 -5.21 -28.93 5.64
CA ASN A 391 -5.12 -29.19 4.19
C ASN A 391 -5.73 -28.09 3.30
N SER A 392 -6.20 -26.97 3.89
CA SER A 392 -6.80 -25.85 3.18
C SER A 392 -6.02 -24.53 3.29
N CYS A 393 -4.82 -24.53 3.89
CA CYS A 393 -3.89 -23.39 3.77
C CYS A 393 -3.41 -23.29 2.30
N GLY A 394 -4.15 -22.54 1.49
CA GLY A 394 -3.91 -22.40 0.05
C GLY A 394 -5.11 -22.76 -0.84
N GLY A 395 -6.33 -22.77 -0.30
CA GLY A 395 -7.51 -22.66 -1.17
C GLY A 395 -7.43 -21.40 -2.05
N PRO A 396 -7.99 -21.39 -3.27
CA PRO A 396 -7.92 -20.27 -4.23
C PRO A 396 -8.60 -18.97 -3.76
N THR A 397 -8.97 -18.86 -2.48
CA THR A 397 -9.78 -17.80 -1.86
C THR A 397 -9.05 -17.05 -0.74
N GLY A 398 -7.76 -17.31 -0.50
CA GLY A 398 -6.95 -16.50 0.43
C GLY A 398 -6.61 -15.14 -0.19
N HIS A 399 -7.21 -14.06 0.30
CA HIS A 399 -6.93 -12.71 -0.19
C HIS A 399 -5.47 -12.32 0.15
N PRO A 400 -4.66 -11.78 -0.79
CA PRO A 400 -3.25 -11.50 -0.55
C PRO A 400 -2.96 -10.53 0.61
N ALA A 401 -3.96 -9.75 1.05
CA ALA A 401 -3.94 -9.02 2.32
C ALA A 401 -3.58 -9.88 3.55
N GLN A 402 -3.96 -11.16 3.55
CA GLN A 402 -3.70 -12.11 4.64
C GLN A 402 -2.20 -12.38 4.84
N VAL A 403 -1.44 -12.50 3.75
CA VAL A 403 0.00 -12.77 3.80
C VAL A 403 0.77 -11.50 4.19
N ALA A 404 0.31 -10.36 3.72
CA ALA A 404 0.98 -9.10 3.96
C ALA A 404 0.78 -8.61 5.40
N ALA A 405 -0.43 -8.74 5.95
CA ALA A 405 -0.80 -8.37 7.33
C ALA A 405 0.20 -8.83 8.40
N ALA A 406 0.71 -10.06 8.28
CA ALA A 406 1.68 -10.64 9.22
C ALA A 406 3.09 -10.03 9.11
N ALA A 407 3.45 -9.47 7.95
CA ALA A 407 4.76 -8.86 7.69
C ALA A 407 4.77 -7.33 7.95
N MET A 408 3.61 -6.69 8.14
CA MET A 408 3.50 -5.22 8.20
C MET A 408 3.72 -4.60 9.59
N MET A 409 3.78 -5.39 10.66
CA MET A 409 3.82 -4.90 12.05
C MET A 409 5.21 -5.05 12.67
N PRO A 410 6.06 -4.01 12.66
CA PRO A 410 7.30 -3.97 13.42
C PRO A 410 7.06 -4.32 14.89
N GLY A 411 7.72 -5.38 15.37
CA GLY A 411 7.67 -5.78 16.79
C GLY A 411 6.73 -6.95 17.11
N MET A 412 5.88 -7.40 16.17
CA MET A 412 5.43 -8.79 16.20
C MET A 412 6.58 -9.64 15.65
N ALA A 413 7.25 -10.34 16.56
CA ALA A 413 8.29 -11.30 16.25
C ALA A 413 7.74 -12.48 15.42
N TYR A 414 7.59 -12.29 14.11
CA TYR A 414 7.82 -13.39 13.17
C TYR A 414 9.30 -13.34 12.81
N GLY A 415 10.09 -14.07 13.60
CA GLY A 415 11.53 -13.94 13.68
C GLY A 415 12.27 -14.00 12.34
N ILE A 416 12.90 -12.87 11.99
CA ILE A 416 14.25 -12.91 11.43
C ILE A 416 15.16 -12.55 12.59
N ASN A 417 15.67 -13.58 13.23
CA ASN A 417 16.69 -13.49 14.27
C ASN A 417 18.00 -13.11 13.55
N VAL A 418 18.27 -11.81 13.39
CA VAL A 418 19.61 -11.36 13.00
C VAL A 418 20.47 -11.50 14.25
N LYS A 419 20.99 -12.71 14.47
CA LYS A 419 22.08 -12.91 15.43
C LYS A 419 23.25 -12.08 14.92
N HIS A 420 23.55 -10.96 15.59
CA HIS A 420 24.90 -10.46 15.62
C HIS A 420 25.72 -11.54 16.34
N GLN A 421 26.49 -12.31 15.56
CA GLN A 421 27.57 -13.09 16.13
C GLN A 421 28.61 -12.09 16.63
N THR A 422 28.77 -12.04 17.96
CA THR A 422 29.99 -11.56 18.62
C THR A 422 31.13 -12.53 18.37
#